data_AF-A0A8D8Z4H1-F1
#
_entry.id   AF-A0A8D8Z4H1-F1
#
_cell.length_a   1.000
_cell.length_b   1.000
_cell.length_c   1.000
_cell.angle_alpha   90.00
_cell.angle_beta   90.00
_cell.angle_gamma   90.00
#
_symmetry.space_group_name_H-M   'P 1'
#
loop_
_entity.id
_entity.type
_entity.pdbx_description
1 polymer ?
#
loop_
_entity_poly.entity_id
_entity_poly.type
_entity_poly.pdbx_seq_one_letter_code
_entity_poly.pdbx_strand_id
1 'polypeptide(L)'
;MRNRGSDKKGKEGGGGRGYLEKKENMIVGDNSMINNIQDCVVSHLESLTQELTRYFPEYSTDETDPIRRMIRNPFIVDVMTVPDDIQEELIELQNDTSCKDNFTGGNLEVFWCKKAYVILKFAIWQSDFLHSFQRLTYANRGFQMF
;
A
#
# COMPACT_ATOMS: atom_id res chain seq x y z
N MET A 1 90.67 -14.02 9.31
CA MET A 1 89.73 -13.65 8.23
C MET A 1 88.59 -12.85 8.85
N ARG A 2 88.41 -11.60 8.40
CA ARG A 2 87.32 -10.68 8.78
C ARG A 2 86.12 -10.90 7.85
N ASN A 3 84.90 -11.00 8.37
CA ASN A 3 83.68 -10.43 7.79
C ASN A 3 82.53 -10.55 8.79
N ARG A 4 82.11 -9.43 9.39
CA ARG A 4 81.04 -8.51 8.96
C ARG A 4 79.65 -9.05 9.30
N GLY A 5 79.14 -8.58 10.44
CA GLY A 5 77.72 -8.64 10.77
C GLY A 5 76.91 -7.74 9.84
N SER A 6 75.70 -8.19 9.53
CA SER A 6 74.70 -7.43 8.76
C SER A 6 73.51 -7.18 9.67
N ASP A 7 73.26 -5.89 9.91
CA ASP A 7 72.14 -5.31 10.64
C ASP A 7 70.78 -5.77 10.10
N LYS A 8 69.91 -6.19 11.01
CA LYS A 8 68.46 -6.23 10.79
C LYS A 8 67.90 -4.83 11.01
N LYS A 9 67.58 -4.09 9.94
CA LYS A 9 66.61 -2.97 10.03
C LYS A 9 65.23 -3.48 9.69
N GLY A 10 64.39 -3.61 10.72
CA GLY A 10 62.95 -3.83 10.59
C GLY A 10 62.31 -2.67 9.82
N LYS A 11 61.48 -3.01 8.83
CA LYS A 11 60.51 -2.09 8.26
C LYS A 11 59.20 -2.26 9.02
N GLU A 12 58.79 -1.15 9.63
CA GLU A 12 57.59 -0.99 10.43
C GLU A 12 56.32 -1.32 9.64
N GLY A 13 55.41 -2.05 10.28
CA GLY A 13 54.05 -2.28 9.80
C GLY A 13 53.20 -1.04 9.98
N GLY A 14 52.98 -0.30 8.89
CA GLY A 14 52.15 0.92 8.85
C GLY A 14 50.99 0.83 7.86
N GLY A 15 50.40 -0.35 7.65
CA GLY A 15 49.42 -0.56 6.58
C GLY A 15 48.04 -1.09 6.99
N GLY A 16 47.76 -1.35 8.28
CA GLY A 16 46.50 -1.99 8.70
C GLY A 16 45.39 -1.02 9.12
N ARG A 17 45.73 -0.01 9.93
CA ARG A 17 44.74 0.91 10.55
C ARG A 17 43.99 1.77 9.55
N GLY A 18 44.69 2.40 8.61
CA GLY A 18 44.08 3.31 7.64
C GLY A 18 43.19 2.62 6.59
N TYR A 19 43.29 1.30 6.42
CA TYR A 19 42.40 0.56 5.52
C TYR A 19 41.08 0.16 6.19
N LEU A 20 41.11 -0.10 7.50
CA LEU A 20 39.91 -0.43 8.28
C LEU A 20 39.05 0.82 8.50
N GLU A 21 39.67 1.94 8.88
CA GLU A 21 38.97 3.21 9.09
C GLU A 21 38.33 3.75 7.80
N LYS A 22 38.99 3.56 6.64
CA LYS A 22 38.40 3.88 5.34
C LYS A 22 37.18 3.00 5.00
N LYS A 23 37.20 1.72 5.37
CA LYS A 23 36.06 0.82 5.15
C LYS A 23 34.89 1.15 6.09
N GLU A 24 35.16 1.44 7.35
CA GLU A 24 34.14 1.83 8.33
C GLU A 24 33.44 3.13 7.91
N ASN A 25 34.20 4.15 7.49
CA ASN A 25 33.64 5.40 7.01
C ASN A 25 32.82 5.24 5.71
N MET A 26 33.20 4.30 4.84
CA MET A 26 32.45 3.98 3.62
C MET A 26 31.11 3.29 3.94
N ILE A 27 31.12 2.34 4.88
CA ILE A 27 29.91 1.63 5.34
C ILE A 27 28.94 2.58 6.05
N VAL A 28 29.46 3.50 6.87
CA VAL A 28 28.65 4.54 7.55
C VAL A 28 28.04 5.51 6.53
N GLY A 29 28.79 5.89 5.49
CA GLY A 29 28.29 6.71 4.38
C GLY A 29 27.14 6.03 3.61
N ASP A 30 27.30 4.75 3.28
CA ASP A 30 26.28 3.98 2.55
C ASP A 30 25.00 3.79 3.38
N ASN A 31 25.12 3.47 4.67
CA ASN A 31 23.96 3.35 5.57
C ASN A 31 23.26 4.70 5.79
N SER A 32 24.01 5.80 5.87
CA SER A 32 23.43 7.15 5.97
C SER A 32 22.65 7.52 4.70
N MET A 33 23.16 7.17 3.51
CA MET A 33 22.45 7.42 2.25
C MET A 33 21.16 6.59 2.14
N ILE A 34 21.20 5.30 2.53
CA ILE A 34 20.03 4.43 2.51
C ILE A 34 18.94 4.96 3.45
N ASN A 35 19.30 5.37 4.66
CA ASN A 35 18.35 5.94 5.62
C ASN A 35 17.71 7.23 5.09
N ASN A 36 18.49 8.11 4.46
CA ASN A 36 17.97 9.33 3.85
C ASN A 36 16.97 9.05 2.71
N ILE A 37 17.22 8.01 1.90
CA ILE A 37 16.29 7.60 0.84
C ILE A 37 15.01 7.03 1.46
N GLN A 38 15.13 6.21 2.50
CA GLN A 38 13.98 5.67 3.20
C GLN A 38 13.10 6.78 3.78
N ASP A 39 13.70 7.78 4.43
CA ASP A 39 12.97 8.93 4.99
C ASP A 39 12.28 9.75 3.89
N CYS A 40 12.95 9.96 2.75
CA CYS A 40 12.35 10.62 1.58
C CYS A 40 11.15 9.83 1.02
N VAL A 41 11.26 8.50 0.93
CA VAL A 41 10.16 7.63 0.46
C VAL A 41 8.99 7.70 1.42
N VAL A 42 9.24 7.58 2.73
CA VAL A 42 8.19 7.67 3.75
C VAL A 42 7.49 9.03 3.68
N SER A 43 8.26 10.12 3.69
CA SER A 43 7.70 11.48 3.61
C SER A 43 6.88 11.71 2.33
N HIS A 44 7.34 11.17 1.19
CA HIS A 44 6.59 11.27 -0.05
C HIS A 44 5.28 10.46 -0.01
N LEU A 45 5.31 9.24 0.52
CA LEU A 45 4.11 8.42 0.68
C LEU A 45 3.10 9.09 1.62
N GLU A 46 3.56 9.69 2.71
CA GLU A 46 2.69 10.46 3.62
C GLU A 46 2.06 11.66 2.91
N SER A 47 2.82 12.40 2.10
CA SER A 47 2.30 13.51 1.31
C SER A 47 1.24 13.05 0.29
N LEU A 48 1.46 11.90 -0.36
CA LEU A 48 0.48 11.33 -1.27
C LEU A 48 -0.80 10.89 -0.54
N THR A 49 -0.67 10.29 0.64
CA THR A 49 -1.82 9.92 1.48
C THR A 49 -2.62 11.15 1.90
N GLN A 50 -1.95 12.25 2.26
CA GLN A 50 -2.60 13.52 2.62
C GLN A 50 -3.34 14.13 1.42
N GLU A 51 -2.72 14.16 0.25
CA GLU A 51 -3.37 14.69 -0.96
C GLU A 51 -4.55 13.80 -1.39
N LEU A 52 -4.42 12.48 -1.35
CA LEU A 52 -5.54 11.56 -1.60
C LEU A 52 -6.68 11.80 -0.60
N THR A 53 -6.38 11.91 0.69
CA THR A 53 -7.36 12.22 1.75
C THR A 53 -8.03 13.58 1.52
N ARG A 54 -7.28 14.57 1.02
CA ARG A 54 -7.81 15.91 0.72
C ARG A 54 -8.76 15.90 -0.47
N TYR A 55 -8.43 15.16 -1.53
CA TYR A 55 -9.30 15.02 -2.71
C TYR A 55 -10.52 14.12 -2.44
N PHE A 56 -10.35 13.17 -1.52
CA PHE A 56 -11.30 12.11 -1.22
C PHE A 56 -11.53 11.99 0.30
N PRO A 57 -12.00 13.06 0.98
CA PRO A 57 -12.15 13.05 2.44
C PRO A 57 -13.14 11.98 2.92
N GLU A 58 -14.13 11.65 2.10
CA GLU A 58 -15.06 10.55 2.36
C GLU A 58 -14.35 9.18 2.44
N TYR A 59 -13.16 9.01 1.84
CA TYR A 59 -12.38 7.77 1.87
C TYR A 59 -11.33 7.73 2.99
N SER A 60 -11.16 8.83 3.72
CA SER A 60 -10.10 8.98 4.73
C SER A 60 -10.39 8.27 6.05
N THR A 61 -11.64 7.87 6.27
CA THR A 61 -12.06 7.07 7.42
C THR A 61 -12.99 5.95 7.00
N ASP A 62 -12.93 4.90 7.82
CA ASP A 62 -13.87 3.79 7.95
C ASP A 62 -13.68 2.54 7.06
N GLU A 63 -12.61 1.79 7.39
CA GLU A 63 -12.69 0.32 7.47
C GLU A 63 -13.80 -0.15 8.44
N THR A 64 -14.41 0.74 9.24
CA THR A 64 -15.56 0.45 10.09
C THR A 64 -16.90 0.54 9.35
N ASP A 65 -16.94 1.14 8.15
CA ASP A 65 -18.19 1.30 7.38
C ASP A 65 -18.65 -0.08 6.89
N PRO A 66 -19.79 -0.57 7.41
CA PRO A 66 -20.31 -1.88 7.06
C PRO A 66 -20.56 -2.04 5.56
N ILE A 67 -20.97 -0.96 4.87
CA ILE A 67 -21.22 -0.97 3.43
C ILE A 67 -19.91 -1.15 2.66
N ARG A 68 -18.84 -0.46 3.06
CA ARG A 68 -17.53 -0.61 2.40
C ARG A 68 -16.95 -2.00 2.58
N ARG A 69 -17.06 -2.55 3.78
CA ARG A 69 -16.66 -3.93 4.04
C ARG A 69 -17.45 -4.89 3.17
N MET A 70 -18.76 -4.67 3.05
CA MET A 70 -19.65 -5.50 2.21
C MET A 70 -19.24 -5.42 0.74
N ILE A 71 -19.00 -4.23 0.21
CA ILE A 71 -18.54 -4.04 -1.18
C ILE A 71 -17.19 -4.72 -1.40
N ARG A 72 -16.28 -4.68 -0.43
CA ARG A 72 -14.96 -5.34 -0.56
C ARG A 72 -15.07 -6.85 -0.54
N ASN A 73 -15.87 -7.41 0.38
CA ASN A 73 -16.12 -8.83 0.45
C ASN A 73 -17.46 -9.11 1.16
N PRO A 74 -18.52 -9.42 0.40
CA PRO A 74 -19.84 -9.64 0.98
C PRO A 74 -19.94 -10.97 1.73
N PHE A 75 -19.01 -11.92 1.54
CA PHE A 75 -19.09 -13.28 2.12
C PHE A 75 -18.50 -13.41 3.52
N ILE A 76 -17.89 -12.35 4.06
CA ILE A 76 -17.26 -12.35 5.38
C ILE A 76 -17.81 -11.24 6.30
N VAL A 77 -18.74 -10.44 5.81
CA VAL A 77 -19.34 -9.33 6.56
C VAL A 77 -20.49 -9.87 7.39
N ASP A 78 -20.60 -9.36 8.61
CA ASP A 78 -21.74 -9.62 9.47
C ASP A 78 -22.95 -8.85 8.94
N VAL A 79 -24.01 -9.57 8.59
CA VAL A 79 -25.27 -9.02 8.08
C VAL A 79 -25.87 -8.02 9.06
N MET A 80 -25.73 -8.24 10.37
CA MET A 80 -26.29 -7.33 11.38
C MET A 80 -25.59 -5.97 11.44
N THR A 81 -24.44 -5.83 10.77
CA THR A 81 -23.72 -4.57 10.72
C THR A 81 -24.19 -3.68 9.58
N VAL A 82 -24.88 -4.22 8.57
CA VAL A 82 -25.38 -3.43 7.44
C VAL A 82 -26.81 -2.95 7.67
N PRO A 83 -27.25 -1.87 7.00
CA PRO A 83 -28.64 -1.39 7.06
C PRO A 83 -29.68 -2.48 6.78
N ASP A 84 -30.77 -2.48 7.54
CA ASP A 84 -31.82 -3.53 7.49
C ASP A 84 -32.41 -3.72 6.09
N ASP A 85 -32.47 -2.66 5.28
CA ASP A 85 -33.02 -2.66 3.93
C ASP A 85 -32.18 -3.43 2.90
N ILE A 86 -30.96 -3.85 3.25
CA ILE A 86 -30.08 -4.65 2.38
C ILE A 86 -29.67 -5.99 3.00
N GLN A 87 -30.13 -6.30 4.22
CA GLN A 87 -29.74 -7.52 4.93
C GLN A 87 -30.25 -8.77 4.23
N GLU A 88 -31.49 -8.74 3.71
CA GLU A 88 -32.10 -9.90 3.04
C GLU A 88 -31.32 -10.28 1.77
N GLU A 89 -31.00 -9.29 0.93
CA GLU A 89 -30.19 -9.49 -0.28
C GLU A 89 -28.78 -9.97 0.05
N LEU A 90 -28.19 -9.46 1.13
CA LEU A 90 -26.86 -9.90 1.58
C LEU A 90 -26.90 -11.35 2.05
N ILE A 91 -27.94 -11.77 2.78
CA ILE A 91 -28.14 -13.17 3.21
C ILE A 91 -28.28 -14.08 1.98
N GLU A 92 -29.11 -13.70 1.02
CA GLU A 92 -29.28 -14.47 -0.23
C GLU A 92 -27.94 -14.60 -0.97
N LEU A 93 -27.19 -13.50 -1.10
CA LEU A 93 -25.90 -13.48 -1.75
C LEU A 93 -24.87 -14.36 -1.04
N GLN A 94 -24.82 -14.30 0.30
CA GLN A 94 -23.88 -15.11 1.10
C GLN A 94 -24.17 -16.61 1.03
N ASN A 95 -25.44 -16.98 0.89
CA ASN A 95 -25.88 -18.37 0.79
C ASN A 95 -25.76 -18.97 -0.62
N ASP A 96 -25.57 -18.15 -1.66
CA ASP A 96 -25.33 -18.62 -3.01
C ASP A 96 -23.86 -19.04 -3.22
N THR A 97 -23.63 -20.35 -3.19
CA THR A 97 -22.30 -20.95 -3.41
C THR A 97 -21.74 -20.64 -4.79
N SER A 98 -22.59 -20.54 -5.82
CA SER A 98 -22.15 -20.13 -7.16
C SER A 98 -21.67 -18.69 -7.17
N CYS A 99 -22.33 -17.80 -6.42
CA CYS A 99 -21.85 -16.43 -6.26
C CYS A 99 -20.48 -16.37 -5.57
N LYS A 100 -20.26 -17.20 -4.54
CA LYS A 100 -18.98 -17.27 -3.83
C LYS A 100 -17.84 -17.76 -4.73
N ASP A 101 -18.10 -18.78 -5.56
CA ASP A 101 -17.13 -19.29 -6.52
C ASP A 101 -16.80 -18.25 -7.61
N ASN A 102 -17.83 -17.56 -8.11
CA ASN A 102 -17.64 -16.47 -9.08
C ASN A 102 -16.87 -15.27 -8.51
N PHE A 103 -17.03 -14.97 -7.22
CA PHE A 103 -16.30 -13.91 -6.54
C PHE A 103 -14.81 -14.24 -6.38
N THR A 104 -14.49 -15.47 -5.97
CA THR A 104 -13.09 -15.88 -5.76
C THR A 104 -12.29 -15.98 -7.06
N GLY A 105 -12.95 -16.30 -8.18
CA GLY A 105 -12.33 -16.38 -9.51
C GLY A 105 -12.37 -15.09 -10.33
N GLY A 106 -12.98 -14.02 -9.85
CA GLY A 106 -13.34 -12.84 -10.64
C GLY A 106 -12.70 -11.52 -10.19
N ASN A 107 -12.79 -10.51 -11.05
CA ASN A 107 -12.51 -9.11 -10.68
C ASN A 107 -13.71 -8.54 -9.90
N LEU A 108 -13.44 -7.79 -8.83
CA LEU A 108 -14.45 -7.19 -7.94
C LEU A 108 -15.47 -6.32 -8.67
N GLU A 109 -15.01 -5.46 -9.58
CA GLU A 109 -15.84 -4.56 -10.37
C GLU A 109 -16.75 -5.36 -11.31
N VAL A 110 -16.21 -6.41 -11.96
CA VAL A 110 -16.97 -7.27 -12.87
C VAL A 110 -18.02 -8.08 -12.10
N PHE A 111 -17.68 -8.56 -10.91
CA PHE A 111 -18.62 -9.26 -10.02
C PHE A 111 -19.79 -8.35 -9.67
N TRP A 112 -19.51 -7.14 -9.18
CA TRP A 112 -20.55 -6.19 -8.83
C TRP A 112 -21.34 -5.69 -10.02
N CYS A 113 -20.73 -5.44 -11.19
CA CYS A 113 -21.47 -5.08 -12.41
C CYS A 113 -22.49 -6.15 -12.83
N LYS A 114 -22.19 -7.44 -12.62
CA LYS A 114 -23.12 -8.54 -12.90
C LYS A 114 -24.22 -8.68 -11.84
N LYS A 115 -23.96 -8.23 -10.61
CA LYS A 115 -24.88 -8.30 -9.47
C LYS A 115 -25.55 -6.97 -9.13
N ALA A 116 -25.19 -5.91 -9.85
CA ALA A 116 -25.63 -4.54 -9.69
C ALA A 116 -27.15 -4.45 -9.66
N TYR A 117 -27.87 -5.28 -10.43
CA TYR A 117 -29.33 -5.27 -10.42
C TYR A 117 -29.96 -5.71 -9.08
N VAL A 118 -29.26 -6.48 -8.25
CA VAL A 118 -29.79 -7.02 -6.98
C VAL A 118 -29.58 -6.03 -5.83
N ILE A 119 -28.39 -5.43 -5.72
CA ILE A 119 -28.08 -4.46 -4.66
C ILE A 119 -28.51 -3.03 -5.04
N LEU A 120 -28.48 -2.67 -6.33
CA LEU A 120 -28.89 -1.32 -6.76
C LEU A 120 -30.41 -1.13 -6.82
N LYS A 121 -31.22 -2.16 -6.53
CA LYS A 121 -32.67 -1.97 -6.37
C LYS A 121 -33.01 -1.05 -5.18
N PHE A 122 -32.13 -0.93 -4.19
CA PHE A 122 -32.27 -0.01 -3.05
C PHE A 122 -31.29 1.17 -3.10
N ALA A 123 -30.43 1.24 -4.12
CA ALA A 123 -29.52 2.36 -4.34
C ALA A 123 -30.24 3.59 -4.94
N ILE A 124 -31.25 4.11 -4.24
CA ILE A 124 -31.66 5.53 -4.37
C ILE A 124 -30.67 6.44 -3.59
N TRP A 125 -29.45 5.95 -3.32
CA TRP A 125 -28.30 6.70 -2.79
C TRP A 125 -27.11 6.68 -3.76
N GLN A 126 -27.37 6.43 -5.05
CA GLN A 126 -26.35 6.24 -6.10
C GLN A 126 -25.69 7.54 -6.61
N SER A 127 -25.72 8.65 -5.87
CA SER A 127 -24.90 9.81 -6.25
C SER A 127 -23.43 9.53 -5.94
N ASP A 128 -23.13 9.03 -4.75
CA ASP A 128 -21.78 9.15 -4.20
C ASP A 128 -20.83 8.11 -4.80
N PHE A 129 -21.28 6.87 -4.99
CA PHE A 129 -20.44 5.80 -5.55
C PHE A 129 -20.06 6.06 -7.02
N LEU A 130 -21.02 6.45 -7.87
CA LEU A 130 -20.75 6.78 -9.27
C LEU A 130 -19.97 8.10 -9.42
N HIS A 131 -20.21 9.10 -8.56
CA HIS A 131 -19.39 10.31 -8.54
C HIS A 131 -17.95 10.02 -8.15
N SER A 132 -17.68 9.05 -7.28
CA SER A 132 -16.31 8.64 -6.96
C SER A 132 -15.56 8.03 -8.15
N PHE A 133 -16.23 7.23 -8.99
CA PHE A 133 -15.63 6.74 -10.23
C PHE A 133 -15.33 7.86 -11.22
N GLN A 134 -16.23 8.85 -11.35
CA GLN A 134 -15.96 10.05 -12.14
C GLN A 134 -14.77 10.84 -11.56
N ARG A 135 -14.73 11.07 -10.24
CA ARG A 135 -13.62 11.77 -9.58
C ARG A 135 -12.28 11.04 -9.74
N LEU A 136 -12.24 9.71 -9.70
CA LEU A 136 -11.05 8.91 -10.02
C LEU A 136 -10.56 9.17 -11.45
N THR A 137 -11.47 9.27 -12.43
CA THR A 137 -11.07 9.61 -13.81
C THR A 137 -10.55 11.05 -13.96
N TYR A 138 -11.09 12.01 -13.18
CA TYR A 138 -10.59 13.39 -13.17
C TYR A 138 -9.25 13.53 -12.43
N ALA A 139 -9.07 12.85 -11.30
CA ALA A 139 -7.80 12.79 -10.58
C ALA A 139 -6.70 12.19 -11.47
N ASN A 140 -6.99 11.09 -12.17
CA ASN A 140 -6.05 10.48 -13.11
C ASN A 140 -5.61 11.43 -14.24
N ARG A 141 -6.47 12.37 -14.65
CA ARG A 141 -6.09 13.44 -15.61
C ARG A 141 -5.27 14.56 -14.96
N GLY A 142 -5.49 14.86 -13.68
CA GLY A 142 -4.71 15.85 -12.93
C GLY A 142 -3.28 15.39 -12.63
N PHE A 143 -3.09 14.10 -12.33
CA PHE A 143 -1.76 13.51 -12.09
C PHE A 143 -0.90 13.41 -13.36
N GLN A 144 -1.47 13.47 -14.56
CA GLN A 144 -0.71 13.50 -15.82
C GLN A 144 -0.24 14.90 -16.24
N MET A 145 -0.53 15.95 -15.46
CA MET A 145 -0.03 17.31 -15.69
C MET A 145 1.18 17.70 -14.82
N PHE A 146 1.76 16.73 -14.11
CA PHE A 146 3.08 16.83 -13.46
C PHE A 146 4.01 15.75 -14.02
#